data_AF-G0J4W9-F1
#
_entry.id   AF-G0J4W9-F1
#
_cell.length_a   1.000
_cell.length_b   1.000
_cell.length_c   1.000
_cell.angle_alpha   90.00
_cell.angle_beta   90.00
_cell.angle_gamma   90.00
#
_symmetry.space_group_name_H-M   'P 1'
#
loop_
_entity.id
_entity.type
_entity.pdbx_description
1 polymer ?
#
loop_
_entity_poly.entity_id
_entity_poly.type
_entity_poly.pdbx_seq_one_letter_code
_entity_poly.pdbx_strand_id
1 'polypeptide(L)'
;MKLQPLRIEAGWLVNYNQFYEVDPAPGYEHYFEGSSLLILHNNSRLKLIDVQWRPEKDLGGEYQVEVLNFLENFNTQTNEFDIVPNWENPFLAFSTKSRINLVNKLEELMRILPVYEDPRITVKRGLVDELSEAYRLELLEKGISTTLVQEILKKGNPAIQNHLLDLQELPREIILMFKEKGTNKKVRNKAIQKLKS
;
A
#
# COMPACT_ATOMS: atom_id res chain seq x y z
N MET A 1 -30.45 6.65 17.20
CA MET A 1 -29.67 7.18 16.05
C MET A 1 -29.54 6.12 14.97
N LYS A 2 -29.31 6.52 13.72
CA LYS A 2 -29.01 5.62 12.59
C LYS A 2 -27.60 5.90 12.07
N LEU A 3 -26.93 4.86 11.60
CA LEU A 3 -25.68 5.01 10.86
C LEU A 3 -25.94 5.73 9.54
N GLN A 4 -24.97 6.50 9.07
CA GLN A 4 -25.03 7.18 7.79
C GLN A 4 -25.18 6.14 6.67
N PRO A 5 -26.26 6.21 5.85
CA PRO A 5 -26.34 5.41 4.64
C PRO A 5 -25.18 5.71 3.70
N LEU A 6 -24.46 4.67 3.27
CA LEU A 6 -23.32 4.75 2.37
C LEU A 6 -23.39 3.60 1.36
N ARG A 7 -23.24 3.88 0.06
CA ARG A 7 -23.13 2.84 -0.96
C ARG A 7 -21.72 2.27 -0.94
N ILE A 8 -21.59 1.02 -0.52
CA ILE A 8 -20.31 0.33 -0.45
C ILE A 8 -20.03 -0.36 -1.79
N GLU A 9 -18.96 0.06 -2.47
CA GLU A 9 -18.51 -0.58 -3.71
C GLU A 9 -17.96 -1.98 -3.42
N ALA A 10 -18.08 -2.89 -4.38
CA ALA A 10 -17.61 -4.27 -4.23
C ALA A 10 -16.12 -4.35 -3.83
N GLY A 11 -15.83 -5.26 -2.89
CA GLY A 11 -14.48 -5.49 -2.37
C GLY A 11 -14.08 -4.57 -1.22
N TRP A 12 -14.90 -3.57 -0.87
CA TRP A 12 -14.72 -2.79 0.35
C TRP A 12 -15.39 -3.46 1.56
N LEU A 13 -14.68 -3.47 2.67
CA LEU A 13 -15.11 -4.00 3.96
C LEU A 13 -15.19 -2.85 4.97
N VAL A 14 -16.19 -2.90 5.84
CA VAL A 14 -16.35 -1.97 6.95
C VAL A 14 -15.68 -2.57 8.18
N ASN A 15 -14.53 -2.03 8.58
CA ASN A 15 -13.75 -2.52 9.73
C ASN A 15 -14.14 -1.82 11.04
N TYR A 16 -14.58 -0.57 10.95
CA TYR A 16 -15.08 0.21 12.08
C TYR A 16 -16.14 1.18 11.60
N ASN A 17 -17.21 1.39 12.38
CA ASN A 17 -18.27 2.33 12.02
C ASN A 17 -18.97 2.94 13.23
N GLN A 18 -18.72 4.23 13.41
CA GLN A 18 -19.45 5.18 14.24
C GLN A 18 -19.82 6.43 13.42
N PHE A 19 -19.92 6.31 12.10
CA PHE A 19 -20.31 7.42 11.25
C PHE A 19 -21.84 7.47 11.18
N TYR A 20 -22.42 8.35 11.99
CA TYR A 20 -23.87 8.51 12.12
C TYR A 20 -24.43 9.55 11.15
N GLU A 21 -25.73 9.42 10.84
CA GLU A 21 -26.47 10.40 10.04
C GLU A 21 -26.81 11.64 10.87
N VAL A 22 -25.78 12.37 11.32
CA VAL A 22 -25.89 13.49 12.27
C VAL A 22 -25.00 14.63 11.80
N ASP A 23 -25.56 15.84 11.78
CA ASP A 23 -24.80 17.05 11.51
C ASP A 23 -24.37 17.73 12.83
N PRO A 24 -23.24 18.47 12.85
CA PRO A 24 -22.74 19.10 14.07
C PRO A 24 -23.74 20.11 14.62
N ALA A 25 -24.24 19.85 15.82
CA ALA A 25 -25.15 20.73 16.56
C ALA A 25 -24.97 20.55 18.07
N PRO A 26 -25.29 21.58 18.89
CA PRO A 26 -25.19 21.48 20.34
C PRO A 26 -25.91 20.25 20.92
N GLY A 27 -25.23 19.49 21.77
CA GLY A 27 -25.72 18.23 22.34
C GLY A 27 -25.35 16.96 21.53
N TYR A 28 -24.74 17.10 20.35
CA TYR A 28 -24.29 15.99 19.50
C TYR A 28 -22.77 15.81 19.46
N GLU A 29 -22.03 16.47 20.34
CA GLU A 29 -20.55 16.46 20.38
C GLU A 29 -19.97 15.05 20.48
N HIS A 30 -20.64 14.16 21.20
CA HIS A 30 -20.25 12.76 21.40
C HIS A 30 -20.33 11.89 20.13
N TYR A 31 -21.00 12.35 19.06
CA TYR A 31 -20.95 11.67 17.76
C TYR A 31 -19.69 12.03 16.95
N PHE A 32 -18.95 13.02 17.43
CA PHE A 32 -17.76 13.58 16.79
C PHE A 32 -16.52 13.33 17.66
N GLU A 33 -16.48 12.18 18.32
CA GLU A 33 -15.43 11.77 19.23
C GLU A 33 -14.68 10.51 18.76
N GLY A 34 -13.52 10.24 19.35
CA GLY A 34 -12.69 9.06 19.06
C GLY A 34 -11.67 9.24 17.95
N SER A 35 -10.81 8.23 17.84
CA SER A 35 -9.72 8.20 16.84
C SER A 35 -10.25 8.12 15.42
N SER A 36 -11.32 7.38 15.17
CA SER A 36 -11.94 7.23 13.86
C SER A 36 -13.46 7.20 14.00
N LEU A 37 -14.16 7.69 12.99
CA LEU A 37 -15.61 7.55 12.80
C LEU A 37 -15.93 6.41 11.83
N LEU A 38 -15.10 6.15 10.82
CA LEU A 38 -15.31 5.07 9.86
C LEU A 38 -13.96 4.58 9.34
N ILE A 39 -13.77 3.27 9.31
CA ILE A 39 -12.61 2.63 8.69
C ILE A 39 -13.11 1.66 7.61
N LEU A 40 -12.70 1.88 6.37
CA LEU A 40 -13.02 1.05 5.21
C LEU A 40 -11.74 0.43 4.63
N HIS A 41 -11.75 -0.87 4.34
CA HIS A 41 -10.59 -1.57 3.79
C HIS A 41 -10.92 -2.23 2.46
N ASN A 42 -9.93 -2.30 1.58
CA ASN A 42 -9.99 -3.11 0.38
C ASN A 42 -8.67 -3.89 0.19
N ASN A 43 -8.69 -5.18 0.54
CA ASN A 43 -7.52 -6.05 0.50
C ASN A 43 -7.04 -6.37 -0.93
N SER A 44 -7.89 -6.19 -1.94
CA SER A 44 -7.49 -6.37 -3.34
C SER A 44 -6.74 -5.16 -3.89
N ARG A 45 -7.02 -3.97 -3.34
CA ARG A 45 -6.38 -2.71 -3.72
C ARG A 45 -5.25 -2.30 -2.76
N LEU A 46 -5.11 -2.99 -1.63
CA LEU A 46 -4.21 -2.63 -0.52
C LEU A 46 -4.46 -1.18 -0.05
N LYS A 47 -5.74 -0.82 0.10
CA LYS A 47 -6.19 0.52 0.49
C LYS A 47 -7.00 0.51 1.77
N LEU A 48 -6.73 1.48 2.63
CA LEU A 48 -7.50 1.81 3.82
C LEU A 48 -8.04 3.24 3.63
N ILE A 49 -9.29 3.49 3.99
CA ILE A 49 -9.85 4.84 4.15
C ILE A 49 -10.21 4.98 5.62
N ASP A 50 -9.58 5.97 6.28
CA ASP A 50 -9.92 6.40 7.62
C ASP A 50 -10.67 7.73 7.54
N VAL A 51 -11.75 7.84 8.31
CA VAL A 51 -12.53 9.05 8.46
C VAL A 51 -12.52 9.42 9.92
N GLN A 52 -12.11 10.63 10.23
CA GLN A 52 -12.09 11.17 11.59
C GLN A 52 -12.77 12.54 11.63
N TRP A 53 -13.19 12.96 12.82
CA TRP A 53 -13.60 14.35 13.07
C TRP A 53 -12.56 15.06 13.91
N ARG A 54 -12.13 16.24 13.46
CA ARG A 54 -11.10 17.04 14.15
C ARG A 54 -11.44 18.54 14.13
N PRO A 55 -11.18 19.28 15.23
CA PRO A 55 -10.81 18.76 16.55
C PRO A 55 -11.92 17.90 17.16
N GLU A 56 -11.54 16.93 17.98
CA GLU A 56 -12.49 16.00 18.61
C GLU A 56 -13.53 16.76 19.46
N LYS A 57 -14.81 16.38 19.37
CA LYS A 57 -15.97 17.01 20.06
C LYS A 57 -16.23 18.47 19.72
N ASP A 58 -15.38 19.12 18.92
CA ASP A 58 -15.58 20.49 18.50
C ASP A 58 -16.57 20.55 17.33
N LEU A 59 -17.77 21.09 17.57
CA LEU A 59 -18.80 21.26 16.53
C LEU A 59 -18.36 22.20 15.39
N GLY A 60 -17.34 23.04 15.64
CA GLY A 60 -16.69 23.88 14.63
C GLY A 60 -15.64 23.16 13.79
N GLY A 61 -15.33 21.90 14.13
CA GLY A 61 -14.38 21.03 13.44
C GLY A 61 -14.83 20.61 12.03
N GLU A 62 -14.17 19.59 11.52
CA GLU A 62 -14.44 19.03 10.20
C GLU A 62 -14.12 17.55 10.13
N TYR A 63 -14.75 16.87 9.17
CA TYR A 63 -14.34 15.55 8.76
C TYR A 63 -12.99 15.63 8.06
N GLN A 64 -12.07 14.75 8.43
CA GLN A 64 -10.81 14.53 7.75
C GLN A 64 -10.79 13.08 7.27
N VAL A 65 -10.41 12.89 6.03
CA VAL A 65 -10.32 11.60 5.36
C VAL A 65 -8.88 11.38 4.96
N GLU A 66 -8.32 10.26 5.38
CA GLU A 66 -7.02 9.78 4.94
C GLU A 66 -7.19 8.47 4.18
N VAL A 67 -6.63 8.42 2.97
CA VAL A 67 -6.51 7.19 2.21
C VAL A 67 -5.08 6.71 2.35
N LEU A 68 -4.90 5.51 2.91
CA LEU A 68 -3.59 4.93 3.12
C LEU A 68 -3.38 3.73 2.19
N ASN A 69 -2.14 3.60 1.74
CA ASN A 69 -1.65 2.30 1.26
C ASN A 69 -1.30 1.45 2.47
N PHE A 70 -1.53 0.14 2.39
CA PHE A 70 -1.01 -0.78 3.39
C PHE A 70 -0.29 -1.95 2.76
N LEU A 71 0.57 -2.57 3.55
CA LEU A 71 1.22 -3.83 3.20
C LEU A 71 0.62 -4.95 4.04
N GLU A 72 0.63 -6.17 3.51
CA GLU A 72 0.19 -7.36 4.23
C GLU A 72 1.40 -8.17 4.69
N ASN A 73 1.33 -8.71 5.90
CA ASN A 73 2.29 -9.66 6.43
C ASN A 73 1.53 -10.95 6.76
N PHE A 74 1.89 -12.03 6.10
CA PHE A 74 1.27 -13.33 6.33
C PHE A 74 1.87 -13.96 7.58
N ASN A 75 1.05 -14.14 8.60
CA ASN A 75 1.43 -14.77 9.85
C ASN A 75 1.23 -16.28 9.73
N THR A 76 2.34 -17.02 9.73
CA THR A 76 2.32 -18.48 9.58
C THR A 76 1.76 -19.22 10.80
N GLN A 77 1.73 -18.58 11.97
CA GLN A 77 1.21 -19.19 13.21
C GLN A 77 -0.31 -19.10 13.28
N THR A 78 -0.88 -17.94 12.91
CA THR A 78 -2.33 -17.71 12.93
C THR A 78 -3.00 -18.04 11.59
N ASN A 79 -2.23 -18.18 10.51
CA ASN A 79 -2.72 -18.33 9.13
C ASN A 79 -3.59 -17.14 8.70
N GLU A 80 -3.25 -15.94 9.19
CA GLU A 80 -3.94 -14.68 8.90
C GLU A 80 -2.98 -13.66 8.29
N PHE A 81 -3.55 -12.56 7.77
CA PHE A 81 -2.78 -11.43 7.25
C PHE A 81 -2.86 -10.27 8.23
N ASP A 82 -1.72 -9.92 8.79
CA ASP A 82 -1.54 -8.66 9.51
C ASP A 82 -1.37 -7.54 8.47
N ILE A 83 -1.99 -6.40 8.71
CA ILE A 83 -1.87 -5.23 7.83
C ILE A 83 -0.97 -4.17 8.47
N VAL A 84 -0.21 -3.47 7.63
CA VAL A 84 0.65 -2.37 8.04
C VAL A 84 0.32 -1.15 7.19
N PRO A 85 -0.61 -0.27 7.63
CA PRO A 85 -0.92 0.97 6.93
C PRO A 85 0.24 1.97 7.01
N ASN A 86 0.49 2.69 5.92
CA ASN A 86 1.47 3.76 5.85
C ASN A 86 0.85 5.10 6.25
N TRP A 87 0.85 5.38 7.55
CA TRP A 87 0.35 6.64 8.13
C TRP A 87 1.24 7.84 7.84
N GLU A 88 2.54 7.62 7.59
CA GLU A 88 3.51 8.71 7.36
C GLU A 88 3.35 9.35 5.98
N ASN A 89 2.89 8.57 5.00
CA ASN A 89 2.69 9.04 3.64
C ASN A 89 1.31 8.60 3.11
N PRO A 90 0.22 9.30 3.51
CA PRO A 90 -1.10 9.06 2.97
C PRO A 90 -1.11 9.17 1.45
N PHE A 91 -1.80 8.25 0.78
CA PHE A 91 -2.02 8.33 -0.66
C PHE A 91 -2.85 9.57 -1.04
N LEU A 92 -3.81 9.93 -0.19
CA LEU A 92 -4.67 11.10 -0.37
C LEU A 92 -5.18 11.57 1.00
N ALA A 93 -5.27 12.89 1.16
CA ALA A 93 -5.97 13.52 2.28
C ALA A 93 -7.05 14.48 1.75
N PHE A 94 -8.19 14.54 2.44
CA PHE A 94 -9.32 15.40 2.11
C PHE A 94 -10.03 15.83 3.39
N SER A 95 -10.51 17.08 3.47
CA SER A 95 -11.35 17.51 4.59
C SER A 95 -12.61 18.25 4.15
N THR A 96 -13.65 18.17 4.97
CA THR A 96 -14.91 18.88 4.74
C THR A 96 -15.74 19.00 6.02
N LYS A 97 -16.50 20.08 6.15
CA LYS A 97 -17.51 20.24 7.19
C LYS A 97 -18.85 19.58 6.84
N SER A 98 -19.08 19.27 5.57
CA SER A 98 -20.37 18.76 5.10
C SER A 98 -20.40 17.24 5.07
N ARG A 99 -21.30 16.65 5.87
CA ARG A 99 -21.56 15.20 5.88
C ARG A 99 -21.94 14.68 4.49
N ILE A 100 -22.72 15.44 3.73
CA ILE A 100 -23.14 15.05 2.37
C ILE A 100 -21.94 15.06 1.40
N ASN A 101 -21.05 16.04 1.50
CA ASN A 101 -19.84 16.07 0.69
C ASN A 101 -18.90 14.91 1.05
N LEU A 102 -18.79 14.58 2.33
CA LEU A 102 -18.04 13.41 2.79
C LEU A 102 -18.60 12.12 2.17
N VAL A 103 -19.92 11.90 2.25
CA VAL A 103 -20.57 10.71 1.65
C VAL A 103 -20.27 10.60 0.17
N ASN A 104 -20.48 11.69 -0.60
CA ASN A 104 -20.18 11.70 -2.03
C ASN A 104 -18.71 11.39 -2.30
N LYS A 105 -17.80 11.91 -1.48
CA LYS A 105 -16.37 11.67 -1.63
C LYS A 105 -15.99 10.22 -1.33
N LEU A 106 -16.55 9.62 -0.28
CA LEU A 106 -16.31 8.21 0.05
C LEU A 106 -16.80 7.27 -1.06
N GLU A 107 -18.01 7.49 -1.58
CA GLU A 107 -18.55 6.70 -2.69
C GLU A 107 -17.70 6.85 -3.96
N GLU A 108 -17.22 8.06 -4.26
CA GLU A 108 -16.28 8.30 -5.35
C GLU A 108 -14.97 7.53 -5.14
N LEU A 109 -14.33 7.69 -3.98
CA LEU A 109 -13.04 7.07 -3.66
C LEU A 109 -13.11 5.54 -3.75
N MET A 110 -14.16 4.93 -3.19
CA MET A 110 -14.35 3.48 -3.26
C MET A 110 -14.42 2.97 -4.70
N ARG A 111 -14.97 3.77 -5.62
CA ARG A 111 -15.03 3.44 -7.04
C ARG A 111 -13.67 3.63 -7.74
N ILE A 112 -13.00 4.76 -7.54
CA ILE A 112 -11.89 5.19 -8.41
C ILE A 112 -10.49 4.88 -7.88
N LEU A 113 -10.33 4.53 -6.60
CA LEU A 113 -9.00 4.33 -6.03
C LEU A 113 -8.25 3.18 -6.74
N PRO A 114 -6.99 3.41 -7.18
CA PRO A 114 -6.22 2.40 -7.90
C PRO A 114 -5.73 1.31 -6.94
N VAL A 115 -5.32 0.17 -7.52
CA VAL A 115 -4.57 -0.87 -6.81
C VAL A 115 -3.20 -0.30 -6.42
N TYR A 116 -2.79 -0.54 -5.17
CA TYR A 116 -1.42 -0.34 -4.73
C TYR A 116 -0.64 -1.66 -4.87
N GLU A 117 0.54 -1.58 -5.47
CA GLU A 117 1.43 -2.72 -5.66
C GLU A 117 2.42 -2.80 -4.50
N ASP A 118 2.55 -3.98 -3.88
CA ASP A 118 3.55 -4.23 -2.85
C ASP A 118 4.96 -4.14 -3.47
N PRO A 119 5.80 -3.16 -3.07
CA PRO A 119 7.11 -2.98 -3.66
C PRO A 119 8.13 -4.01 -3.17
N ARG A 120 7.80 -4.81 -2.15
CA ARG A 120 8.73 -5.76 -1.52
C ARG A 120 8.90 -7.02 -2.37
N ILE A 121 10.06 -7.65 -2.24
CA ILE A 121 10.29 -8.98 -2.79
C ILE A 121 9.61 -10.01 -1.90
N THR A 122 8.55 -10.62 -2.40
CA THR A 122 7.78 -11.65 -1.68
C THR A 122 7.91 -13.02 -2.34
N VAL A 123 7.88 -14.08 -1.52
CA VAL A 123 7.81 -15.48 -1.98
C VAL A 123 6.37 -15.80 -2.42
N LYS A 124 5.42 -15.33 -1.64
CA LYS A 124 3.97 -15.38 -1.87
C LYS A 124 3.35 -14.15 -1.23
N ARG A 125 2.08 -13.85 -1.53
CA ARG A 125 1.32 -12.75 -0.93
C ARG A 125 1.58 -12.69 0.59
N GLY A 126 2.02 -11.52 1.05
CA GLY A 126 2.31 -11.23 2.46
C GLY A 126 3.54 -11.91 3.08
N LEU A 127 4.23 -12.82 2.38
CA LEU A 127 5.45 -13.45 2.90
C LEU A 127 6.68 -12.90 2.19
N VAL A 128 7.42 -12.05 2.89
CA VAL A 128 8.64 -11.40 2.40
C VAL A 128 9.77 -12.43 2.26
N ASP A 129 10.51 -12.35 1.17
CA ASP A 129 11.80 -13.03 1.02
C ASP A 129 12.87 -12.13 1.63
N GLU A 130 13.16 -12.30 2.92
CA GLU A 130 14.04 -11.42 3.70
C GLU A 130 15.40 -11.18 3.03
N LEU A 131 16.00 -12.22 2.44
CA LEU A 131 17.30 -12.09 1.79
C LEU A 131 17.21 -11.26 0.51
N SER A 132 16.23 -11.55 -0.34
CA SER A 132 16.06 -10.83 -1.60
C SER A 132 15.54 -9.40 -1.39
N GLU A 133 14.74 -9.19 -0.35
CA GLU A 133 14.26 -7.87 0.06
C GLU A 133 15.38 -7.02 0.67
N ALA A 134 16.27 -7.60 1.47
CA ALA A 134 17.45 -6.90 1.96
C ALA A 134 18.32 -6.37 0.82
N TYR A 135 18.49 -7.16 -0.26
CA TYR A 135 19.18 -6.69 -1.46
C TYR A 135 18.42 -5.57 -2.18
N ARG A 136 17.08 -5.61 -2.23
CA ARG A 136 16.27 -4.52 -2.81
C ARG A 136 16.44 -3.22 -2.04
N LEU A 137 16.40 -3.29 -0.71
CA LEU A 137 16.61 -2.14 0.16
C LEU A 137 18.03 -1.59 0.02
N GLU A 138 19.05 -2.46 -0.06
CA GLU A 138 20.42 -2.02 -0.28
C GLU A 138 20.60 -1.33 -1.65
N LEU A 139 19.95 -1.84 -2.71
CA LEU A 139 19.92 -1.18 -4.02
C LEU A 139 19.30 0.22 -3.95
N LEU A 140 18.23 0.40 -3.16
CA LEU A 140 17.58 1.70 -3.00
C LEU A 140 18.44 2.70 -2.21
N GLU A 141 19.08 2.24 -1.14
CA GLU A 141 19.86 3.10 -0.25
C GLU A 141 21.23 3.46 -0.85
N LYS A 142 21.93 2.47 -1.42
CA LYS A 142 23.35 2.59 -1.80
C LYS A 142 23.57 2.53 -3.31
N GLY A 143 22.55 2.22 -4.09
CA GLY A 143 22.67 2.03 -5.54
C GLY A 143 23.33 0.70 -5.92
N ILE A 144 23.77 0.62 -7.17
CA ILE A 144 24.33 -0.60 -7.74
C ILE A 144 25.82 -0.70 -7.40
N SER A 145 26.25 -1.84 -6.87
CA SER A 145 27.66 -2.19 -6.73
C SER A 145 27.94 -3.58 -7.28
N THR A 146 29.17 -3.80 -7.75
CA THR A 146 29.60 -5.11 -8.28
C THR A 146 29.46 -6.21 -7.23
N THR A 147 29.78 -5.92 -5.97
CA THR A 147 29.64 -6.87 -4.86
C THR A 147 28.19 -7.27 -4.64
N LEU A 148 27.27 -6.30 -4.61
CA LEU A 148 25.84 -6.55 -4.43
C LEU A 148 25.26 -7.35 -5.60
N VAL A 149 25.64 -7.02 -6.84
CA VAL A 149 25.23 -7.78 -8.04
C VAL A 149 25.69 -9.24 -7.95
N GLN A 150 26.91 -9.49 -7.49
CA GLN A 150 27.42 -10.86 -7.32
C GLN A 150 26.64 -11.64 -6.27
N GLU A 151 26.31 -11.01 -5.13
CA GLU A 151 25.49 -11.64 -4.10
C GLU A 151 24.06 -11.93 -4.59
N ILE A 152 23.43 -10.99 -5.31
CA ILE A 152 22.12 -11.16 -5.94
C ILE A 152 22.13 -12.32 -6.95
N LEU A 153 23.16 -12.42 -7.78
CA LEU A 153 23.29 -13.53 -8.73
C LEU A 153 23.46 -14.88 -8.05
N LYS A 154 24.18 -14.90 -6.91
CA LYS A 154 24.50 -16.14 -6.19
C LYS A 154 23.35 -16.63 -5.31
N LYS A 155 22.66 -15.72 -4.61
CA LYS A 155 21.68 -16.05 -3.57
C LYS A 155 20.30 -15.45 -3.78
N GLY A 156 20.18 -14.41 -4.61
CA GLY A 156 18.92 -13.73 -4.86
C GLY A 156 17.95 -14.57 -5.69
N ASN A 157 16.66 -14.47 -5.37
CA ASN A 157 15.60 -15.15 -6.10
C ASN A 157 15.34 -14.50 -7.49
N PRO A 158 14.51 -15.12 -8.36
CA PRO A 158 14.22 -14.54 -9.67
C PRO A 158 13.58 -13.16 -9.64
N ALA A 159 12.85 -12.79 -8.59
CA ALA A 159 12.17 -11.51 -8.47
C ALA A 159 13.17 -10.36 -8.27
N ILE A 160 14.12 -10.48 -7.34
CA ILE A 160 15.17 -9.47 -7.16
C ILE A 160 16.10 -9.37 -8.38
N GLN A 161 16.41 -10.50 -9.03
CA GLN A 161 17.19 -10.48 -10.27
C GLN A 161 16.46 -9.74 -11.40
N ASN A 162 15.15 -9.97 -11.55
CA ASN A 162 14.34 -9.25 -12.53
C ASN A 162 14.17 -7.76 -12.18
N HIS A 163 14.02 -7.44 -10.89
CA HIS A 163 13.92 -6.08 -10.39
C HIS A 163 15.17 -5.27 -10.73
N LEU A 164 16.36 -5.84 -10.50
CA LEU A 164 17.62 -5.22 -10.91
C LEU A 164 17.64 -4.97 -12.42
N LEU A 165 17.24 -5.97 -13.24
CA LEU A 165 17.16 -5.83 -14.70
C LEU A 165 16.15 -4.79 -15.19
N ASP A 166 15.15 -4.41 -14.39
CA ASP A 166 14.19 -3.36 -14.73
C ASP A 166 14.70 -1.94 -14.50
N LEU A 167 15.82 -1.78 -13.77
CA LEU A 167 16.45 -0.47 -13.59
C LEU A 167 16.83 0.11 -14.96
N GLN A 168 16.51 1.39 -15.18
CA GLN A 168 16.66 2.04 -16.50
C GLN A 168 18.13 2.02 -16.95
N GLU A 169 19.03 2.44 -16.07
CA GLU A 169 20.46 2.53 -16.34
C GLU A 169 21.20 1.35 -15.70
N LEU A 170 21.60 0.37 -16.51
CA LEU A 170 22.44 -0.74 -16.07
C LEU A 170 23.71 -0.82 -16.91
N PRO A 171 24.90 -0.88 -16.27
CA PRO A 171 26.14 -1.14 -16.98
C PRO A 171 26.08 -2.44 -17.77
N ARG A 172 26.62 -2.41 -19.00
CA ARG A 172 26.55 -3.53 -19.95
C ARG A 172 27.18 -4.81 -19.37
N GLU A 173 28.25 -4.68 -18.59
CA GLU A 173 28.91 -5.77 -17.90
C GLU A 173 27.98 -6.49 -16.92
N ILE A 174 27.12 -5.76 -16.20
CA ILE A 174 26.16 -6.36 -15.28
C ILE A 174 25.11 -7.14 -16.06
N ILE A 175 24.59 -6.57 -17.15
CA ILE A 175 23.59 -7.27 -17.99
C ILE A 175 24.19 -8.57 -18.56
N LEU A 176 25.47 -8.56 -18.97
CA LEU A 176 26.18 -9.77 -19.40
C LEU A 176 26.29 -10.81 -18.28
N MET A 177 26.58 -10.41 -17.05
CA MET A 177 26.60 -11.33 -15.91
C MET A 177 25.24 -12.02 -15.71
N PHE A 178 24.12 -11.29 -15.85
CA PHE A 178 22.77 -11.88 -15.76
C PHE A 178 22.41 -12.78 -16.94
N LYS A 179 22.89 -12.49 -18.15
CA LYS A 179 22.74 -13.37 -19.31
C LYS A 179 23.40 -14.74 -19.06
N GLU A 180 24.57 -14.76 -18.43
CA GLU A 180 25.35 -15.98 -18.19
C GLU A 180 24.88 -16.73 -16.94
N LYS A 181 24.70 -16.01 -15.83
CA LYS A 181 24.52 -16.58 -14.49
C LYS A 181 23.13 -16.38 -13.90
N GLY A 182 22.19 -15.79 -14.64
CA GLY A 182 20.83 -15.58 -14.18
C GLY A 182 20.17 -16.88 -13.72
N THR A 183 19.45 -16.82 -12.60
CA THR A 183 18.94 -17.99 -11.86
C THR A 183 18.07 -18.93 -12.70
N ASN A 184 17.34 -18.39 -13.70
CA ASN A 184 16.51 -19.20 -14.58
C ASN A 184 16.50 -18.67 -16.03
N LYS A 185 15.85 -19.41 -16.94
CA LYS A 185 15.75 -19.05 -18.36
C LYS A 185 15.05 -17.70 -18.59
N LYS A 186 14.04 -17.35 -17.78
CA LYS A 186 13.30 -16.09 -17.92
C LYS A 186 14.21 -14.88 -17.63
N VAL A 187 14.96 -14.93 -16.53
CA VAL A 187 15.93 -13.88 -16.18
C VAL A 187 16.99 -13.72 -17.27
N ARG A 188 17.60 -14.82 -17.72
CA ARG A 188 18.62 -14.80 -18.78
C ARG A 188 18.07 -14.22 -20.09
N ASN A 189 16.85 -14.59 -20.47
CA ASN A 189 16.20 -14.04 -21.66
C ASN A 189 15.92 -12.53 -21.55
N LYS A 190 15.50 -12.06 -20.37
CA LYS A 190 15.31 -10.63 -20.10
C LYS A 190 16.60 -9.84 -20.24
N ALA A 191 17.71 -10.38 -19.72
CA ALA A 191 19.03 -9.78 -19.91
C ALA A 191 19.44 -9.73 -21.39
N ILE A 192 19.19 -10.80 -22.17
CA ILE A 192 19.43 -10.82 -23.62
C ILE A 192 18.61 -9.76 -24.34
N GLN A 193 17.35 -9.57 -23.96
CA GLN A 193 16.49 -8.54 -24.55
C GLN A 193 17.02 -7.13 -24.24
N LYS A 194 17.43 -6.87 -22.99
CA LYS A 194 17.98 -5.58 -22.59
C LYS A 194 19.33 -5.26 -23.26
N LEU A 195 20.12 -6.26 -23.64
CA LEU A 195 21.34 -6.05 -24.45
C LEU A 195 21.05 -5.62 -25.90
N LYS A 196 19.81 -5.78 -26.37
CA LYS A 196 19.38 -5.44 -27.73
C LYS A 196 18.61 -4.12 -27.82
N SER A 197 18.14 -3.60 -26.69
CA SER A 197 17.53 -2.26 -26.60
C SER A 197 18.62 -1.21 -26.46
#